data_AF-A0A4V1IFE3-F1
#
_entry.id   AF-A0A4V1IFE3-F1
#
_cell.length_a   1.000
_cell.length_b   1.000
_cell.length_c   1.000
_cell.angle_alpha   90.00
_cell.angle_beta   90.00
_cell.angle_gamma   90.00
#
_symmetry.space_group_name_H-M   'P 1'
#
loop_
_entity.id
_entity.type
_entity.pdbx_description
1 polymer ?
#
loop_
_entity_poly.entity_id
_entity_poly.type
_entity_poly.pdbx_seq_one_letter_code
_entity_poly.pdbx_strand_id
1 'polypeptide(L)' 'MRERLESDIGFYYAVGGFIIAVFVVGLAAFAALNPDGVGTVELVGLTGGFFLFMLVYFIAISVQRLEDGDSI' A
#
# COMPACT_ATOMS: atom_id res chain seq x y z
N MET A 1 21.03 -9.65 2.03
CA MET A 1 20.01 -8.67 2.50
C MET A 1 20.37 -7.22 2.18
N ARG A 2 21.66 -6.83 2.18
CA ARG A 2 22.08 -5.46 1.80
C ARG A 2 21.78 -5.09 0.35
N GLU A 3 22.11 -5.94 -0.63
CA GLU A 3 21.83 -5.65 -2.06
C GLU A 3 20.34 -5.48 -2.41
N ARG A 4 19.42 -6.11 -1.65
CA ARG A 4 17.96 -5.95 -1.85
C ARG A 4 17.40 -4.64 -1.30
N LEU A 5 18.15 -3.96 -0.43
CA LEU A 5 17.78 -2.66 0.15
C LEU A 5 18.50 -1.49 -0.54
N GLU A 6 19.54 -1.76 -1.33
CA GLU A 6 20.19 -0.77 -2.21
C GLU A 6 19.49 -0.62 -3.57
N SER A 7 18.59 -1.55 -3.93
CA SER A 7 17.67 -1.35 -5.05
C SER A 7 16.52 -0.46 -4.59
N ASP A 8 16.45 0.76 -5.11
CA ASP A 8 15.37 1.74 -4.85
C ASP A 8 13.98 1.10 -4.97
N ILE A 9 13.80 0.19 -5.94
CA ILE A 9 12.57 -0.56 -6.16
C ILE A 9 12.20 -1.47 -4.98
N GLY A 10 13.17 -2.19 -4.41
CA GLY A 10 12.95 -3.07 -3.26
C GLY A 10 12.52 -2.30 -2.02
N PHE A 11 13.06 -1.10 -1.82
CA PHE A 11 12.65 -0.19 -0.77
C PHE A 11 11.20 0.29 -0.96
N TYR A 12 10.81 0.68 -2.17
CA TYR A 12 9.42 1.08 -2.45
C TYR A 12 8.40 -0.05 -2.21
N TYR A 13 8.72 -1.30 -2.56
CA TYR A 13 7.85 -2.42 -2.21
C TYR A 13 7.73 -2.64 -0.69
N ALA A 14 8.81 -2.46 0.06
CA ALA A 14 8.79 -2.57 1.52
C ALA A 14 7.94 -1.46 2.16
N VAL A 15 8.07 -0.22 1.68
CA VAL A 15 7.24 0.91 2.11
C VAL A 15 5.77 0.67 1.78
N GLY A 16 5.46 0.21 0.56
CA GLY A 16 4.08 -0.15 0.19
C GLY A 16 3.49 -1.23 1.10
N GLY A 17 4.25 -2.28 1.38
CA GLY A 17 3.84 -3.33 2.33
C GLY A 17 3.63 -2.80 3.75
N PHE A 18 4.50 -1.92 4.23
CA PHE A 18 4.36 -1.27 5.53
C PHE A 18 3.10 -0.41 5.62
N ILE A 19 2.81 0.40 4.59
CA ILE A 19 1.59 1.22 4.53
C ILE A 19 0.33 0.35 4.60
N ILE A 20 0.29 -0.76 3.84
CA ILE A 20 -0.80 -1.74 3.90
C ILE A 20 -0.94 -2.32 5.30
N ALA A 21 0.15 -2.72 5.94
CA ALA A 21 0.13 -3.27 7.28
C ALA A 21 -0.45 -2.26 8.29
N VAL A 22 -0.01 -1.00 8.23
CA VAL A 22 -0.53 0.07 9.10
C VAL A 22 -2.02 0.29 8.87
N PHE A 23 -2.47 0.31 7.61
CA PHE A 23 -3.88 0.46 7.29
C PHE A 23 -4.72 -0.69 7.84
N VAL A 24 -4.31 -1.94 7.61
CA VAL A 24 -5.03 -3.13 8.08
C VAL A 24 -5.08 -3.18 9.61
N VAL A 25 -3.96 -2.92 10.28
CA VAL A 25 -3.90 -2.89 11.74
C VAL A 25 -4.77 -1.77 12.31
N GLY A 26 -4.73 -0.57 11.71
CA GLY A 26 -5.58 0.54 12.11
C GLY A 26 -7.07 0.23 11.94
N LEU A 27 -7.45 -0.36 10.80
CA LEU A 27 -8.82 -0.78 10.53
C LEU A 27 -9.29 -1.86 11.51
N ALA A 28 -8.44 -2.86 11.79
CA ALA A 28 -8.74 -3.92 12.75
C ALA A 28 -8.89 -3.38 14.17
N ALA A 29 -7.99 -2.49 14.60
CA ALA A 29 -8.08 -1.84 15.90
C ALA A 29 -9.35 -0.99 16.01
N PHE A 30 -9.68 -0.21 14.97
CA PHE A 30 -10.89 0.59 14.93
C PHE A 30 -12.15 -0.28 15.06
N ALA A 31 -12.24 -1.35 14.27
CA ALA A 31 -13.37 -2.28 14.29
C ALA A 31 -13.52 -3.00 15.63
N ALA A 32 -12.40 -3.37 16.27
CA ALA A 32 -12.42 -3.99 17.60
C ALA A 32 -12.88 -3.03 18.70
N LEU A 33 -12.55 -1.74 18.59
CA LEU A 33 -12.92 -0.71 19.57
C LEU A 33 -14.33 -0.14 19.33
N ASN A 34 -14.84 -0.19 18.10
CA ASN A 34 -16.10 0.42 17.70
C ASN A 34 -16.92 -0.53 16.80
N PRO A 35 -17.47 -1.63 17.36
CA PRO A 35 -18.17 -2.66 16.57
C PRO A 35 -19.38 -2.15 15.79
N ASP A 36 -20.04 -1.10 16.28
CA ASP A 36 -21.20 -0.46 15.61
C ASP A 36 -20.84 0.90 14.96
N GLY A 37 -19.56 1.26 14.91
CA GLY A 37 -19.11 2.64 14.65
C GLY A 37 -19.05 3.05 13.18
N VAL A 38 -19.02 2.11 12.24
CA VAL A 38 -18.87 2.40 10.80
C VAL A 38 -19.84 1.55 9.99
N GLY A 39 -20.64 2.21 9.16
CA GLY A 39 -21.53 1.56 8.21
C GLY A 39 -20.77 0.92 7.05
N THR A 40 -21.42 -0.04 6.38
CA THR A 40 -20.84 -0.80 5.27
C THR A 40 -20.41 0.11 4.11
N VAL A 41 -21.16 1.18 3.83
CA VAL A 41 -20.87 2.10 2.72
C VAL A 41 -19.59 2.89 2.98
N GLU A 42 -19.44 3.42 4.19
CA GLU A 42 -18.24 4.15 4.62
C GLU A 42 -17.00 3.25 4.61
N LEU A 43 -17.15 1.99 5.06
CA LEU A 43 -16.06 1.01 5.08
C LEU A 43 -15.61 0.62 3.67
N VAL A 44 -16.56 0.41 2.75
CA VAL A 44 -16.28 0.16 1.33
C VAL A 44 -15.61 1.37 0.68
N GLY A 45 -16.08 2.58 0.96
CA GLY A 45 -15.49 3.82 0.45
C GLY A 45 -14.04 4.00 0.93
N LEU A 46 -13.79 3.83 2.23
CA LEU A 46 -12.47 3.92 2.83
C LEU A 46 -11.51 2.87 2.26
N THR A 47 -11.93 1.61 2.25
CA THR A 47 -11.09 0.49 1.79
C THR A 47 -10.86 0.57 0.29
N GLY A 48 -11.87 0.94 -0.49
CA GLY A 48 -11.77 1.12 -1.94
C GLY A 48 -10.86 2.30 -2.32
N GLY A 49 -10.98 3.43 -1.61
CA GLY A 49 -10.09 4.58 -1.79
C GLY A 49 -8.65 4.24 -1.46
N PHE A 50 -8.41 3.54 -0.35
CA PHE A 50 -7.09 3.05 0.02
C PHE A 50 -6.51 2.09 -1.03
N PHE A 51 -7.32 1.15 -1.52
CA PHE A 51 -6.90 0.22 -2.56
C PHE A 51 -6.52 0.94 -3.85
N LEU A 52 -7.33 1.91 -4.29
CA LEU A 52 -7.05 2.70 -5.49
C LEU A 52 -5.77 3.55 -5.34
N PHE A 53 -5.56 4.12 -4.15
CA PHE A 53 -4.31 4.82 -3.82
C PHE A 53 -3.10 3.88 -3.92
N MET A 54 -3.16 2.70 -3.30
CA MET A 54 -2.07 1.71 -3.36
C MET A 54 -1.85 1.18 -4.77
N LEU A 55 -2.91 1.03 -5.57
CA LEU A 55 -2.80 0.64 -6.96
C LEU A 55 -1.98 1.65 -7.75
N VAL A 56 -2.29 2.94 -7.63
CA VAL A 56 -1.53 4.01 -8.29
C VAL A 56 -0.07 4.02 -7.83
N TYR A 57 0.17 3.83 -6.53
CA TYR A 57 1.51 3.71 -5.97
C TYR A 57 2.33 2.59 -6.64
N PHE A 58 1.75 1.39 -6.77
CA PHE A 58 2.45 0.27 -7.42
C PHE A 58 2.58 0.43 -8.93
N ILE A 59 1.64 1.11 -9.59
CA ILE A 59 1.75 1.47 -11.01
C ILE A 59 2.95 2.39 -11.21
N ALA A 60 3.12 3.42 -10.38
CA ALA A 60 4.26 4.34 -10.46
C ALA A 60 5.61 3.60 -10.33
N ILE A 61 5.71 2.68 -9.37
CA ILE A 61 6.92 1.83 -9.20
C ILE A 61 7.14 0.94 -10.42
N SER A 62 6.07 0.38 -10.98
CA SER A 62 6.15 -0.48 -12.17
C SER A 62 6.63 0.31 -13.39
N VAL A 63 6.16 1.55 -13.56
CA VAL A 63 6.62 2.45 -14.62
C VAL A 63 8.10 2.78 -14.44
N GLN A 64 8.53 3.20 -13.25
CA GLN A 64 9.94 3.48 -12.96
C GLN A 64 10.83 2.28 -13.28
N ARG A 65 10.40 1.07 -12.91
CA ARG A 65 11.13 -0.15 -13.21
C ARG A 65 11.24 -0.44 -14.71
N LEU A 66 10.21 -0.14 -15.49
CA LEU A 66 10.22 -0.31 -16.94
C LEU A 66 11.17 0.71 -17.60
N GLU A 67 11.15 1.96 -17.15
CA GLU A 67 12.06 3.02 -17.62
C GLU A 67 13.54 2.65 -17.34
N ASP A 68 13.85 2.15 -16.15
CA ASP A 68 15.20 1.71 -15.81
C ASP A 68 15.61 0.47 -16.62
N GLY A 69 14.67 -0.41 -16.96
CA GLY A 69 14.90 -1.63 -17.72
C GLY A 69 15.16 -1.42 -19.22
N ASP A 70 14.62 -0.35 -19.81
CA ASP A 70 14.83 0.04 -21.22
C ASP A 70 16.15 0.79 -21.46
N SER A 71 16.91 1.10 -20.40
CA SER A 71 18.19 1.85 -20.48
C SER A 71 19.44 0.98 -20.72
N ILE A 72 19.29 -0.27 -21.17
CA ILE A 72 20.38 -1.21 -21.48
C ILE A 72 20.80 -1.15 -22.95
#